data_AF-A0A2U3R9G5-F1
#
_entry.id   AF-A0A2U3R9G5-F1
#
_cell.length_a   1.000
_cell.length_b   1.000
_cell.length_c   1.000
_cell.angle_alpha   90.00
_cell.angle_beta   90.00
_cell.angle_gamma   90.00
#
_symmetry.space_group_name_H-M   'P 1'
#
loop_
_entity.id
_entity.type
_entity.pdbx_description
1 polymer ?
#
loop_
_entity_poly.entity_id
_entity_poly.type
_entity_poly.pdbx_seq_one_letter_code
_entity_poly.pdbx_strand_id
1 'polypeptide(L)'
;MKTLKHTTAKASYYNTRAECYDEFNENNSRAINALLEKILKEHHVATVLDLTCGTGSQVFWLIEAGFEVVSSDISLNMLKIAKQKAKLKADTFFIYPYENNPRAIRVYNKASFTKVGQYQATQGAFIGHNSDLMVKKL
;
A
#
# COMPACT_ATOMS: atom_id res chain seq x y z
N MET A 1 -27.07 18.63 1.35
CA MET A 1 -26.31 17.39 1.59
C MET A 1 -25.22 17.71 2.62
N LYS A 2 -25.27 17.14 3.84
CA LYS A 2 -24.22 17.38 4.86
C LYS A 2 -22.95 16.68 4.42
N THR A 3 -21.89 17.43 4.14
CA THR A 3 -20.56 16.88 3.85
C THR A 3 -20.01 16.24 5.13
N LEU A 4 -19.85 14.91 5.11
CA LEU A 4 -19.12 14.20 6.17
C LEU A 4 -17.66 14.64 6.09
N LYS A 5 -17.19 15.39 7.09
CA LYS A 5 -15.76 15.70 7.23
C LYS A 5 -15.05 14.44 7.73
N HIS A 6 -14.52 13.64 6.81
CA HIS A 6 -13.61 12.56 7.14
C HIS A 6 -12.24 13.15 7.51
N THR A 7 -11.76 12.85 8.71
CA THR A 7 -10.39 13.19 9.14
C THR A 7 -9.54 11.94 9.02
N THR A 8 -8.65 11.91 8.03
CA THR A 8 -7.74 10.77 7.83
C THR A 8 -6.70 10.71 8.95
N ALA A 9 -6.49 9.52 9.51
CA ALA A 9 -5.41 9.30 10.46
C ALA A 9 -4.04 9.57 9.82
N LYS A 10 -3.19 10.34 10.51
CA LYS A 10 -1.82 10.63 10.05
C LYS A 10 -0.93 9.39 10.20
N ALA A 11 0.16 9.33 9.43
CA ALA A 11 1.18 8.29 9.56
C ALA A 11 1.72 8.15 11.01
N SER A 12 1.78 9.25 11.77
CA SER A 12 2.19 9.23 13.17
C SER A 12 1.29 8.37 14.06
N TYR A 13 -0.02 8.36 13.80
CA TYR A 13 -0.96 7.53 14.55
C TYR A 13 -0.62 6.04 14.39
N TYR A 14 -0.43 5.59 13.15
CA TYR A 14 -0.06 4.21 12.84
C TYR A 14 1.36 3.86 13.30
N ASN A 15 2.30 4.80 13.22
CA ASN A 15 3.67 4.59 13.72
C ASN A 15 3.68 4.19 15.21
N THR A 16 2.82 4.80 16.03
CA THR A 16 2.74 4.52 17.48
C THR A 16 2.08 3.19 17.84
N ARG A 17 1.37 2.56 16.89
CA ARG A 17 0.56 1.36 17.14
C ARG A 17 1.03 0.14 16.35
N ALA A 18 2.08 0.29 15.55
CA ALA A 18 2.51 -0.74 14.61
C ALA A 18 2.77 -2.09 15.29
N GLU A 19 3.38 -2.10 16.48
CA GLU A 19 3.77 -3.31 17.22
C GLU A 19 2.57 -4.15 17.68
N CYS A 20 1.46 -3.51 18.08
CA CYS A 20 0.23 -4.21 18.52
C CYS A 20 -0.83 -4.32 17.43
N TYR A 21 -0.53 -3.89 16.20
CA TYR A 21 -1.52 -3.79 15.13
C TYR A 21 -2.03 -5.15 14.67
N ASP A 22 -1.16 -6.17 14.63
CA ASP A 22 -1.54 -7.51 14.20
C ASP A 22 -2.55 -8.14 15.15
N GLU A 23 -2.30 -8.11 16.46
CA GLU A 23 -3.20 -8.65 17.49
C GLU A 23 -4.58 -8.00 17.41
N PHE A 24 -4.63 -6.70 17.15
CA PHE A 24 -5.88 -5.97 16.95
C PHE A 24 -6.62 -6.38 15.67
N ASN A 25 -5.89 -6.72 14.60
CA ASN A 25 -6.44 -6.86 13.26
C ASN A 25 -6.60 -8.32 12.78
N GLU A 26 -6.08 -9.30 13.51
CA GLU A 26 -5.96 -10.70 13.08
C GLU A 26 -7.31 -11.35 12.74
N ASN A 27 -8.29 -11.23 13.65
CA ASN A 27 -9.61 -11.84 13.46
C ASN A 27 -10.39 -11.23 12.27
N ASN A 28 -10.27 -9.92 12.06
CA ASN A 28 -10.94 -9.24 10.95
C ASN A 28 -10.27 -9.55 9.60
N SER A 29 -8.95 -9.76 9.60
CA SER A 29 -8.20 -9.96 8.36
C SER A 29 -8.54 -11.29 7.68
N ARG A 30 -8.78 -12.38 8.42
CA ARG A 30 -8.96 -13.71 7.82
C ARG A 30 -10.19 -13.78 6.90
N ALA A 31 -11.35 -13.29 7.36
CA ALA A 31 -12.58 -13.31 6.57
C ALA A 31 -12.47 -12.41 5.33
N ILE A 32 -11.85 -11.22 5.48
CA ILE A 32 -11.61 -10.30 4.38
C ILE A 32 -10.65 -10.91 3.36
N ASN A 33 -9.55 -11.53 3.80
CA ASN A 33 -8.56 -12.13 2.92
C ASN A 33 -9.15 -13.27 2.08
N ALA A 34 -9.96 -14.14 2.70
CA ALA A 34 -10.65 -15.22 1.98
C ALA A 34 -11.62 -14.67 0.92
N LEU A 35 -12.34 -13.58 1.23
CA LEU A 35 -13.22 -12.91 0.28
C LEU A 35 -12.42 -12.29 -0.89
N LEU A 36 -11.33 -11.59 -0.59
CA LEU A 36 -10.46 -10.99 -1.60
C LEU A 36 -9.87 -12.05 -2.52
N GLU A 37 -9.32 -13.14 -1.97
CA GLU A 37 -8.78 -14.24 -2.75
C GLU A 37 -9.83 -14.82 -3.71
N LYS A 38 -11.05 -15.07 -3.21
CA LYS A 38 -12.15 -15.59 -4.04
C LYS A 38 -12.44 -14.66 -5.21
N ILE A 39 -12.67 -13.36 -4.93
CA ILE A 39 -13.00 -12.36 -5.96
C ILE A 39 -11.88 -12.26 -6.99
N LEU A 40 -10.62 -12.18 -6.54
CA LEU A 40 -9.48 -12.02 -7.42
C LEU A 40 -9.27 -13.26 -8.32
N LYS A 41 -9.50 -14.48 -7.79
CA LYS A 41 -9.46 -15.71 -8.59
C LYS A 41 -10.59 -15.78 -9.63
N GLU A 42 -11.81 -15.41 -9.24
CA GLU A 42 -12.97 -15.35 -10.16
C GLU A 42 -12.71 -14.42 -11.36
N HIS A 43 -11.99 -13.32 -11.11
CA HIS A 43 -11.59 -12.35 -12.14
C HIS A 43 -10.25 -12.68 -12.82
N HIS A 44 -9.65 -13.84 -12.56
CA HIS A 44 -8.38 -14.27 -13.15
C HIS A 44 -7.26 -13.23 -12.97
N VAL A 45 -7.25 -12.54 -11.83
CA VAL A 45 -6.22 -11.55 -11.50
C VAL A 45 -4.90 -12.27 -11.22
N ALA A 46 -3.81 -11.80 -11.83
CA ALA A 46 -2.47 -12.31 -11.56
C ALA A 46 -1.66 -11.38 -10.64
N THR A 47 -1.86 -10.07 -10.77
CA THR A 47 -1.05 -9.04 -10.09
C THR A 47 -1.93 -8.10 -9.27
N VAL A 48 -1.47 -7.72 -8.08
CA VAL A 48 -2.21 -6.90 -7.11
C VAL A 48 -1.35 -5.73 -6.63
N LEU A 49 -1.94 -4.53 -6.58
CA LEU A 49 -1.36 -3.35 -5.93
C LEU A 49 -2.12 -3.05 -4.63
N ASP A 50 -1.48 -3.31 -3.49
CA ASP A 50 -2.03 -3.04 -2.15
C ASP A 50 -1.56 -1.68 -1.63
N LEU A 51 -2.48 -0.70 -1.61
CA LEU A 51 -2.24 0.64 -1.09
C LEU A 51 -2.78 0.70 0.35
N THR A 52 -1.92 1.05 1.30
CA THR A 52 -2.15 1.01 2.77
C THR A 52 -2.00 -0.38 3.41
N CYS A 53 -0.96 -1.10 2.99
CA CYS A 53 -0.73 -2.50 3.37
C CYS A 53 -0.43 -2.73 4.87
N GLY A 54 -0.19 -1.68 5.67
CA GLY A 54 0.11 -1.81 7.09
C GLY A 54 1.28 -2.77 7.38
N THR A 55 1.04 -3.72 8.27
CA THR A 55 1.99 -4.79 8.65
C THR A 55 1.95 -5.99 7.69
N GLY A 56 1.19 -5.94 6.60
CA GLY A 56 1.20 -6.89 5.49
C GLY A 56 0.21 -8.06 5.56
N SER A 57 -0.86 -7.98 6.35
CA SER A 57 -1.81 -9.10 6.54
C SER A 57 -2.40 -9.62 5.22
N GLN A 58 -2.91 -8.72 4.38
CA GLN A 58 -3.43 -9.04 3.03
C GLN A 58 -2.30 -9.44 2.08
N VAL A 59 -1.19 -8.69 2.11
CA VAL A 59 -0.02 -8.92 1.23
C VAL A 59 0.46 -10.37 1.33
N PHE A 60 0.71 -10.86 2.55
CA PHE A 60 1.24 -12.22 2.72
C PHE A 60 0.23 -13.29 2.37
N TRP A 61 -1.05 -13.09 2.69
CA TRP A 61 -2.11 -14.02 2.29
C TRP A 61 -2.18 -14.17 0.77
N LEU A 62 -2.19 -13.05 0.05
CA LEU A 62 -2.29 -13.06 -1.41
C LEU A 62 -1.03 -13.63 -2.07
N ILE A 63 0.16 -13.35 -1.54
CA ILE A 63 1.38 -14.00 -2.03
C ILE A 63 1.32 -15.52 -1.82
N GLU A 64 0.90 -15.98 -0.64
CA GLU A 64 0.75 -17.42 -0.36
C GLU A 64 -0.33 -18.07 -1.25
N ALA A 65 -1.34 -17.31 -1.67
CA ALA A 65 -2.37 -17.73 -2.62
C ALA A 65 -1.93 -17.70 -4.09
N GLY A 66 -0.70 -17.26 -4.40
CA GLY A 66 -0.10 -17.30 -5.74
C GLY A 66 -0.18 -16.00 -6.54
N PHE A 67 -0.59 -14.88 -5.93
CA PHE A 67 -0.62 -13.58 -6.60
C PHE A 67 0.75 -12.88 -6.56
N GLU A 68 1.08 -12.12 -7.60
CA GLU A 68 2.19 -11.16 -7.55
C GLU A 68 1.72 -9.86 -6.90
N VAL A 69 2.26 -9.53 -5.73
CA VAL A 69 1.78 -8.38 -4.95
C VAL A 69 2.86 -7.30 -4.82
N VAL A 70 2.51 -6.09 -5.26
CA VAL A 70 3.23 -4.85 -4.93
C VAL A 70 2.44 -4.11 -3.86
N SER A 71 3.12 -3.58 -2.84
CA SER A 71 2.43 -2.95 -1.72
C SER A 71 3.04 -1.62 -1.31
N SER A 72 2.29 -0.80 -0.58
CA SER A 72 2.76 0.49 -0.08
C SER A 72 2.06 0.86 1.22
N ASP A 73 2.76 1.58 2.10
CA ASP A 73 2.16 2.21 3.26
C ASP A 73 2.92 3.49 3.63
N ILE A 74 2.20 4.46 4.19
CA ILE A 74 2.78 5.74 4.60
C ILE A 74 3.55 5.63 5.94
N SER A 75 3.19 4.66 6.78
CA SER A 75 3.81 4.44 8.08
C SER A 75 5.14 3.68 7.97
N LEU A 76 6.22 4.29 8.48
CA LEU A 76 7.54 3.63 8.56
C LEU A 76 7.49 2.39 9.41
N ASN A 77 6.84 2.46 10.58
CA ASN A 77 6.89 1.36 11.53
C ASN A 77 6.04 0.18 11.05
N MET A 78 4.90 0.44 10.40
CA MET A 78 4.14 -0.59 9.70
C MET A 78 5.00 -1.31 8.65
N LEU A 79 5.67 -0.55 7.79
CA LEU A 79 6.55 -1.14 6.76
C LEU A 79 7.79 -1.82 7.32
N LYS A 80 8.33 -1.41 8.47
CA LYS A 80 9.43 -2.13 9.13
C LYS A 80 8.99 -3.53 9.53
N ILE A 81 7.80 -3.66 10.13
CA ILE A 81 7.22 -4.94 10.52
C ILE A 81 6.90 -5.77 9.28
N ALA A 82 6.24 -5.20 8.28
CA ALA A 82 5.96 -5.89 7.02
C ALA A 82 7.26 -6.40 6.37
N LYS A 83 8.33 -5.60 6.32
CA LYS A 83 9.63 -6.04 5.79
C LYS A 83 10.30 -7.13 6.62
N GLN A 84 10.17 -7.10 7.94
CA GLN A 84 10.69 -8.16 8.81
C GLN A 84 9.98 -9.49 8.52
N LYS A 85 8.65 -9.46 8.34
CA LYS A 85 7.86 -10.64 7.95
C LYS A 85 8.16 -11.11 6.52
N ALA A 86 8.37 -10.18 5.59
CA ALA A 86 8.65 -10.50 4.19
C ALA A 86 9.99 -11.24 4.00
N LYS A 87 11.03 -10.89 4.78
CA LYS A 87 12.31 -11.61 4.78
C LYS A 87 12.16 -13.12 5.07
N LEU A 88 11.06 -13.52 5.69
CA LEU A 88 10.76 -14.91 6.01
C LEU A 88 9.95 -15.62 4.91
N LYS A 89 9.42 -14.91 3.90
CA LYS A 89 8.35 -15.45 3.05
C LYS A 89 8.33 -15.05 1.56
N ALA A 90 8.89 -13.92 1.10
CA ALA A 90 8.84 -13.53 -0.32
C ALA A 90 9.73 -12.33 -0.73
N ASP A 91 9.93 -12.16 -2.03
CA ASP A 91 10.55 -10.99 -2.66
C ASP A 91 9.49 -9.88 -2.85
N THR A 92 9.16 -9.16 -1.78
CA THR A 92 8.09 -8.14 -1.78
C THR A 92 8.63 -6.73 -1.99
N PHE A 93 7.99 -5.97 -2.89
CA PHE A 93 8.31 -4.57 -3.14
C PHE A 93 7.37 -3.61 -2.39
N PHE A 94 7.93 -2.80 -1.47
CA PHE A 94 7.20 -1.79 -0.69
C PHE A 94 7.49 -0.37 -1.21
N ILE A 95 6.48 0.33 -1.71
CA ILE A 95 6.57 1.76 -2.07
C ILE A 95 6.44 2.61 -0.81
N TYR A 96 7.38 3.54 -0.66
CA TYR A 96 7.42 4.47 0.45
C TYR A 96 7.03 5.87 -0.06
N PRO A 97 5.83 6.39 0.23
CA PRO A 97 5.27 7.57 -0.43
C PRO A 97 5.79 8.91 0.13
N TYR A 98 7.00 8.96 0.67
CA TYR A 98 7.57 10.21 1.18
C TYR A 98 8.22 11.02 0.05
N GLU A 99 8.04 12.34 0.07
CA GLU A 99 8.72 13.25 -0.86
C GLU A 99 10.23 12.98 -0.85
N ASN A 100 10.83 12.82 -2.04
CA ASN A 100 12.25 12.56 -2.23
C ASN A 100 12.78 11.23 -1.67
N ASN A 101 11.95 10.19 -1.49
CA ASN A 101 12.47 8.87 -1.12
C ASN A 101 13.30 8.26 -2.28
N PRO A 102 14.63 8.12 -2.15
CA PRO A 102 15.49 7.64 -3.24
C PRO A 102 15.22 6.18 -3.61
N ARG A 103 14.65 5.39 -2.69
CA ARG A 103 14.25 3.99 -2.93
C ARG A 103 12.94 3.91 -3.72
N ALA A 104 11.98 4.79 -3.46
CA ALA A 104 10.77 4.91 -4.26
C ALA A 104 11.09 5.37 -5.68
N ILE A 105 11.93 6.41 -5.82
CA ILE A 105 12.43 6.91 -7.12
C ILE A 105 13.12 5.78 -7.90
N ARG A 106 14.02 5.04 -7.25
CA ARG A 106 14.71 3.90 -7.89
C ARG A 106 13.73 2.87 -8.42
N VAL A 107 12.60 2.64 -7.77
CA VAL A 107 11.67 1.60 -8.20
C VAL A 107 10.68 2.10 -9.23
N TYR A 108 10.23 3.35 -9.12
CA TYR A 108 9.54 3.98 -10.24
C TYR A 108 10.39 3.89 -11.52
N ASN A 109 11.69 4.20 -11.42
CA ASN A 109 12.62 4.06 -12.55
C ASN A 109 12.75 2.61 -13.05
N LYS A 110 12.89 1.62 -12.14
CA LYS A 110 12.95 0.20 -12.54
C LYS A 110 11.65 -0.30 -13.18
N ALA A 111 10.51 0.22 -12.75
CA ALA A 111 9.20 -0.10 -13.31
C ALA A 111 8.85 0.74 -14.56
N SER A 112 9.83 1.44 -15.13
CA SER A 112 9.71 2.29 -16.32
C SER A 112 8.72 3.45 -16.17
N PHE A 113 8.51 3.92 -14.93
CA PHE A 113 7.77 5.14 -14.64
C PHE A 113 8.70 6.35 -14.64
N THR A 114 8.30 7.41 -15.33
CA THR A 114 9.00 8.71 -15.37
C THR A 114 8.10 9.78 -14.76
N LYS A 115 8.66 10.59 -13.85
CA LYS A 115 7.98 11.80 -13.35
C LYS A 115 7.93 12.84 -14.47
N VAL A 116 6.73 13.26 -14.85
CA VAL A 116 6.52 14.25 -15.93
C VAL A 116 5.99 15.58 -15.41
N GLY A 117 5.70 15.67 -14.11
CA GLY A 117 5.29 16.92 -13.50
C GLY A 117 4.69 16.69 -12.12
N GLN A 118 4.02 17.73 -11.64
CA GLN A 118 3.20 17.68 -10.45
C GLN A 118 1.77 18.09 -10.82
N TYR A 119 0.81 17.44 -10.20
CA TYR A 119 -0.61 17.73 -10.36
C TYR A 119 -1.18 18.07 -8.99
N GLN A 120 -1.82 19.23 -8.89
CA GLN A 120 -2.61 19.58 -7.71
C GLN A 120 -4.02 19.03 -7.91
N ALA A 121 -4.47 18.18 -7.00
CA ALA A 121 -5.82 17.66 -7.09
C ALA A 121 -6.84 18.79 -6.95
N THR A 122 -7.71 18.94 -7.96
CA THR A 122 -8.76 19.95 -8.01
C THR A 122 -10.12 19.44 -7.51
N GLN A 123 -10.24 18.13 -7.30
CA GLN A 123 -11.44 17.44 -6.81
C GLN A 123 -11.08 16.16 -6.02
N GLY A 124 -12.00 15.68 -5.18
CA GLY A 124 -11.84 14.45 -4.39
C GLY A 124 -11.23 14.63 -2.99
N ALA A 125 -10.79 13.53 -2.37
CA ALA A 125 -10.30 13.54 -0.98
C ALA A 125 -8.93 14.22 -0.78
N PHE A 126 -8.24 14.56 -1.87
CA PHE A 126 -6.89 15.14 -1.86
C PHE A 126 -6.85 16.58 -2.37
N ILE A 127 -7.99 17.29 -2.45
CA ILE A 127 -8.05 18.67 -2.98
C ILE A 127 -6.99 19.56 -2.34
N GLY A 128 -6.23 20.27 -3.17
CA GLY A 128 -5.17 21.19 -2.73
C GLY A 128 -3.82 20.52 -2.44
N HIS A 129 -3.75 19.19 -2.39
CA HIS A 129 -2.49 18.48 -2.27
C HIS A 129 -1.81 18.33 -3.64
N ASN A 130 -0.50 18.56 -3.66
CA ASN A 130 0.34 18.27 -4.82
C ASN A 130 0.70 16.78 -4.84
N SER A 131 0.51 16.15 -5.99
CA SER A 131 0.89 14.77 -6.27
C SER A 131 1.86 14.72 -7.43
N ASP A 132 2.80 13.80 -7.40
CA ASP A 132 3.71 13.58 -8.53
C ASP A 132 2.96 12.86 -9.67
N LEU A 133 3.00 13.43 -10.87
CA LEU A 133 2.45 12.81 -12.07
C LEU A 133 3.51 11.91 -12.70
N MET A 134 3.24 10.61 -12.74
CA MET A 134 4.15 9.58 -13.26
C MET A 134 3.52 8.93 -14.50
N VAL A 135 4.28 8.78 -15.58
CA VAL A 135 3.86 8.03 -16.78
C VAL A 135 4.69 6.77 -16.93
N LYS A 136 4.06 5.64 -17.24
CA LYS A 136 4.74 4.40 -17.60
C LYS A 136 4.93 4.39 -19.12
N LYS A 137 6.17 4.30 -19.59
CA LYS A 137 6.41 4.08 -21.02
C LYS A 137 6.11 2.61 -21.32
N LEU A 138 5.10 2.36 -22.16
CA LEU A 138 4.75 1.03 -22.66
C LEU A 138 5.80 0.54 -23.67
#